data_AF-A0A8C0XJT5-F1
#
_entry.id   AF-A0A8C0XJT5-F1
#
_cell.length_a   1.000
_cell.length_b   1.000
_cell.length_c   1.000
_cell.angle_alpha   90.00
_cell.angle_beta   90.00
_cell.angle_gamma   90.00
#
_symmetry.space_group_name_H-M   'P 1'
#
loop_
_entity.id
_entity.type
_entity.pdbx_description
1 polymer ?
#
loop_
_entity_poly.entity_id
_entity_poly.type
_entity_poly.pdbx_seq_one_letter_code
_entity_poly.pdbx_strand_id
1 'polypeptide(L)'
;MAQLCGPRRGRALLVLLASLLLFRAEATDAEPSIHENAVDDLGSSREGADSSVPSVPRRQDSDDLFSDVFNYEEYCTAQAVTGPCRAAFPRWYFNAEKNSCDRFIYGGCRGNKNSYLSQEMCMQHCSGKQMYPALSPGTKAVVLVGLFVMVLILLLGASVVFLIRMAWRKQERALRTVWTSADDKEHLVKNTYVL
;
A
#
# COMPACT_ATOMS: atom_id res chain seq x y z
N MET A 1 -31.34 55.23 -8.43
CA MET A 1 -30.08 54.48 -8.64
C MET A 1 -29.72 53.86 -7.29
N ALA A 2 -29.39 52.59 -7.08
CA ALA A 2 -29.47 51.35 -7.83
C ALA A 2 -29.45 50.25 -6.75
N GLN A 3 -30.28 49.22 -6.90
CA GLN A 3 -30.16 47.98 -6.12
C GLN A 3 -28.90 47.24 -6.56
N LEU A 4 -28.15 46.64 -5.62
CA LEU A 4 -27.17 45.61 -5.94
C LEU A 4 -27.39 44.37 -5.06
N CYS A 5 -28.04 43.40 -5.67
CA CYS A 5 -28.09 41.99 -5.31
C CYS A 5 -26.86 41.27 -5.93
N GLY A 6 -26.29 40.25 -5.28
CA GLY A 6 -25.35 39.34 -5.95
C GLY A 6 -24.53 38.37 -5.07
N PRO A 7 -24.77 37.05 -5.14
CA PRO A 7 -23.95 36.01 -4.53
C PRO A 7 -22.81 35.60 -5.47
N ARG A 8 -21.55 35.97 -5.18
CA ARG A 8 -20.39 35.70 -6.06
C ARG A 8 -19.29 34.80 -5.48
N ARG A 9 -19.44 34.24 -4.27
CA ARG A 9 -18.37 33.42 -3.67
C ARG A 9 -18.42 31.92 -4.02
N GLY A 10 -19.55 31.38 -4.44
CA GLY A 10 -19.69 29.95 -4.79
C GLY A 10 -19.13 29.54 -6.15
N ARG A 11 -19.02 30.47 -7.10
CA ARG A 11 -18.58 30.17 -8.48
C ARG A 11 -17.06 30.05 -8.61
N ALA A 12 -16.29 30.76 -7.79
CA ALA A 12 -14.82 30.71 -7.85
C ALA A 12 -14.27 29.34 -7.42
N LEU A 13 -14.89 28.69 -6.44
CA LEU A 13 -14.48 27.37 -5.94
C LEU A 13 -14.77 26.25 -6.95
N LEU A 14 -15.90 26.32 -7.65
CA LEU A 14 -16.26 25.36 -8.70
C LEU A 14 -15.33 25.44 -9.91
N VAL A 15 -14.87 26.64 -10.28
CA VAL A 15 -13.91 26.83 -11.37
C VAL A 15 -12.54 26.27 -10.99
N LEU A 16 -12.07 26.47 -9.75
CA LEU A 16 -10.80 25.90 -9.27
C LEU A 16 -10.82 24.37 -9.21
N LEU A 17 -11.94 23.77 -8.77
CA LEU A 17 -12.08 22.31 -8.76
C LEU A 17 -12.17 21.72 -10.18
N ALA A 18 -12.82 22.42 -11.13
CA ALA A 18 -12.85 22.00 -12.53
C ALA A 18 -11.46 22.07 -13.20
N SER A 19 -10.65 23.09 -12.88
CA SER A 19 -9.27 23.20 -13.39
C SER A 19 -8.34 22.11 -12.85
N LEU A 20 -8.53 21.65 -11.61
CA LEU A 20 -7.74 20.55 -11.01
C LEU A 20 -8.10 19.17 -11.58
N LEU A 21 -9.32 18.98 -12.08
CA LEU A 21 -9.76 17.71 -12.68
C LEU A 21 -9.32 17.56 -14.15
N LEU A 22 -9.08 18.66 -14.87
CA LEU A 22 -8.62 18.64 -16.27
C LEU A 22 -7.11 18.42 -16.42
N PHE A 23 -6.30 18.63 -15.37
CA PHE A 23 -4.85 18.43 -15.41
C PHE A 23 -4.39 16.95 -15.25
N ARG A 24 -5.32 15.99 -15.07
CA ARG A 24 -4.97 14.56 -14.85
C ARG A 24 -5.20 13.64 -16.05
N ALA A 25 -5.36 14.18 -17.25
CA ALA A 25 -5.56 13.37 -18.44
C ALA A 25 -4.50 13.67 -19.50
N GLU A 26 -3.22 13.50 -19.16
CA GLU A 26 -2.15 13.40 -20.16
C GLU A 26 -1.09 12.41 -19.66
N ALA A 27 -1.40 11.12 -19.75
CA ALA A 27 -0.39 10.07 -19.75
C ALA A 27 -0.45 9.43 -21.14
N THR A 28 0.55 9.81 -21.92
CA THR A 28 0.80 9.47 -23.31
C THR A 28 0.79 7.97 -23.56
N ASP A 29 0.03 7.58 -24.58
CA ASP A 29 0.19 6.33 -25.32
C ASP A 29 1.62 6.19 -25.86
N ALA A 30 2.20 5.00 -25.69
CA ALA A 30 3.35 4.54 -26.46
C ALA A 30 3.09 3.07 -26.84
N GLU A 31 2.56 2.87 -28.04
CA GLU A 31 2.69 1.62 -28.79
C GLU A 31 4.15 1.41 -29.20
N PRO A 32 4.60 0.16 -29.30
CA PRO A 32 5.35 -0.22 -30.48
C PRO A 32 4.75 -1.47 -31.14
N SER A 33 4.55 -1.33 -32.44
CA SER A 33 4.18 -2.35 -33.41
C SER A 33 5.37 -3.27 -33.74
N ILE A 34 5.05 -4.34 -34.50
CA ILE A 34 5.92 -5.18 -35.35
C ILE A 34 6.44 -6.46 -34.67
N HIS A 35 6.34 -7.71 -35.17
CA HIS A 35 6.02 -8.28 -36.50
C HIS A 35 5.34 -9.65 -36.29
N GLU A 36 4.32 -9.96 -37.09
CA GLU A 36 3.88 -11.34 -37.36
C GLU A 36 5.02 -12.12 -38.01
N ASN A 37 5.27 -13.35 -37.53
CA ASN A 37 5.87 -14.41 -38.34
C ASN A 37 5.16 -15.71 -38.02
N ALA A 38 4.28 -16.10 -38.94
CA ALA A 38 3.81 -17.46 -39.09
C ALA A 38 4.99 -18.33 -39.56
N VAL A 39 5.17 -19.48 -38.91
CA VAL A 39 5.87 -20.62 -39.49
C VAL A 39 4.98 -21.82 -39.26
N ASP A 40 4.40 -22.30 -40.35
CA ASP A 40 3.89 -23.66 -40.48
C ASP A 40 5.01 -24.67 -40.20
N ASP A 41 4.77 -25.65 -39.33
CA ASP A 41 5.31 -26.99 -39.60
C ASP A 41 4.34 -28.07 -39.13
N LEU A 42 4.19 -29.04 -40.02
CA LEU A 42 3.20 -30.10 -39.99
C LEU A 42 3.81 -31.34 -39.33
N GLY A 43 3.08 -31.90 -38.36
CA GLY A 43 2.97 -33.35 -38.21
C GLY A 43 3.95 -34.06 -37.27
N SER A 44 3.41 -34.60 -36.18
CA SER A 44 3.52 -36.05 -35.93
C SER A 44 2.47 -36.49 -34.92
N SER A 45 1.47 -37.23 -35.40
CA SER A 45 0.56 -38.01 -34.57
C SER A 45 1.32 -39.06 -33.78
N ARG A 46 0.92 -39.30 -32.52
CA ARG A 46 0.93 -40.65 -31.93
C ARG A 46 -0.12 -40.77 -30.84
N GLU A 47 -0.92 -41.81 -30.99
CA GLU A 47 -1.99 -42.26 -30.12
C GLU A 47 -1.46 -42.88 -28.81
N GLY A 48 -2.30 -42.87 -27.77
CA GLY A 48 -2.60 -44.09 -27.02
C GLY A 48 -1.78 -44.43 -25.76
N ALA A 49 -2.52 -44.44 -24.65
CA ALA A 49 -2.54 -45.47 -23.60
C ALA A 49 -1.66 -45.34 -22.33
N ASP A 50 -2.40 -45.22 -21.22
CA ASP A 50 -2.26 -45.85 -19.89
C ASP A 50 -0.88 -45.96 -19.21
N SER A 51 -0.78 -45.31 -18.04
CA SER A 51 -0.17 -45.97 -16.90
C SER A 51 -0.77 -45.46 -15.59
N SER A 52 -1.43 -46.39 -14.90
CA SER A 52 -1.98 -46.31 -13.56
C SER A 52 -0.88 -46.07 -12.52
N VAL A 53 -1.01 -45.01 -11.71
CA VAL A 53 -0.22 -44.83 -10.48
C VAL A 53 -1.17 -44.53 -9.30
N PRO A 54 -0.95 -45.13 -8.11
CA PRO A 54 -1.98 -45.34 -7.10
C PRO A 54 -2.39 -44.07 -6.35
N SER A 55 -3.67 -44.02 -5.98
CA SER A 55 -4.26 -43.06 -5.06
C SER A 55 -3.67 -43.21 -3.65
N VAL A 56 -2.77 -42.28 -3.29
CA VAL A 56 -2.23 -42.14 -1.92
C VAL A 56 -3.31 -41.54 -1.00
N PRO A 57 -3.49 -42.02 0.24
CA PRO A 57 -4.52 -41.50 1.16
C PRO A 57 -4.28 -40.04 1.57
N ARG A 58 -5.32 -39.21 1.50
CA ARG A 58 -5.33 -37.88 2.14
C ARG A 58 -5.19 -38.06 3.66
N ARG A 59 -4.09 -37.55 4.23
CA ARG A 59 -4.09 -37.09 5.62
C ARG A 59 -4.26 -35.58 5.60
N GLN A 60 -5.22 -35.10 6.39
CA GLN A 60 -5.24 -33.72 6.85
C GLN A 60 -3.98 -33.46 7.67
N ASP A 61 -3.13 -32.57 7.16
CA ASP A 61 -2.35 -31.68 8.02
C ASP A 61 -2.79 -30.26 7.66
N SER A 62 -3.36 -29.60 8.64
CA SER A 62 -3.85 -28.24 8.58
C SER A 62 -2.68 -27.35 9.00
N ASP A 63 -1.92 -26.81 8.02
CA ASP A 63 -1.14 -25.55 8.09
C ASP A 63 -0.29 -25.23 6.83
N ASP A 64 -0.58 -25.77 5.64
CA ASP A 64 0.23 -25.51 4.43
C ASP A 64 -0.31 -24.39 3.51
N LEU A 65 -0.45 -23.17 4.05
CA LEU A 65 -0.52 -21.95 3.23
C LEU A 65 0.88 -21.30 3.15
N PHE A 66 1.89 -22.11 2.83
CA PHE A 66 3.26 -21.66 2.61
C PHE A 66 3.91 -22.51 1.50
N SER A 67 3.12 -22.97 0.53
CA SER A 67 3.60 -23.78 -0.61
C SER A 67 4.25 -22.96 -1.74
N ASP A 68 4.42 -21.65 -1.57
CA ASP A 68 5.20 -20.79 -2.48
C ASP A 68 6.40 -20.15 -1.77
N VAL A 69 7.03 -20.85 -0.82
CA VAL A 69 8.39 -20.48 -0.37
C VAL A 69 9.36 -20.81 -1.46
N PHE A 70 9.43 -19.90 -2.42
CA PHE A 70 10.63 -19.70 -3.19
C PHE A 70 11.83 -19.65 -2.23
N ASN A 71 12.72 -20.65 -2.30
CA ASN A 71 13.87 -20.79 -1.41
C ASN A 71 14.93 -19.72 -1.72
N TYR A 72 14.66 -18.48 -1.30
CA TYR A 72 15.51 -17.34 -1.59
C TYR A 72 16.96 -17.54 -1.12
N GLU A 73 17.14 -18.24 -0.01
CA GLU A 73 18.47 -18.53 0.53
C GLU A 73 19.33 -19.29 -0.49
N GLU A 74 18.80 -20.35 -1.09
CA GLU A 74 19.52 -21.21 -2.02
C GLU A 74 19.75 -20.57 -3.40
N TYR A 75 18.79 -19.77 -3.87
CA TYR A 75 18.83 -19.19 -5.20
C TYR A 75 19.51 -17.82 -5.24
N CYS A 76 19.47 -17.04 -4.16
CA CYS A 76 19.89 -15.65 -4.19
C CYS A 76 20.96 -15.29 -3.17
N THR A 77 21.01 -15.95 -2.01
CA THR A 77 22.01 -15.60 -0.97
C THR A 77 23.26 -16.48 -0.99
N ALA A 78 23.16 -17.68 -1.57
CA ALA A 78 24.27 -18.61 -1.65
C ALA A 78 25.44 -18.00 -2.46
N GLN A 79 26.68 -18.18 -1.99
CA GLN A 79 27.87 -17.64 -2.68
C GLN A 79 28.06 -18.25 -4.07
N ALA A 80 28.73 -17.56 -4.99
CA ALA A 80 29.05 -18.11 -6.30
C ALA A 80 29.96 -19.36 -6.20
N VAL A 81 29.58 -20.46 -6.86
CA VAL A 81 30.34 -21.73 -6.84
C VAL A 81 30.82 -22.11 -8.23
N THR A 82 32.14 -22.08 -8.46
CA THR A 82 32.75 -22.58 -9.71
C THR A 82 32.60 -24.10 -9.84
N GLY A 83 32.70 -24.84 -8.74
CA GLY A 83 32.66 -26.31 -8.76
C GLY A 83 33.99 -26.94 -9.23
N PRO A 84 34.10 -28.28 -9.23
CA PRO A 84 35.37 -28.98 -9.46
C PRO A 84 35.69 -29.21 -10.94
N CYS A 85 34.74 -29.04 -11.85
CA CYS A 85 34.96 -29.16 -13.29
C CYS A 85 35.75 -27.96 -13.83
N ARG A 86 36.43 -28.13 -14.97
CA ARG A 86 37.42 -27.17 -15.51
C ARG A 86 36.96 -26.44 -16.78
N ALA A 87 35.67 -26.47 -17.10
CA ALA A 87 35.13 -25.63 -18.16
C ALA A 87 35.03 -24.16 -17.70
N ALA A 88 34.83 -23.23 -18.63
CA ALA A 88 34.71 -21.81 -18.31
C ALA A 88 33.37 -21.26 -18.84
N PHE A 89 32.29 -21.48 -18.10
CA PHE A 89 30.98 -20.94 -18.44
C PHE A 89 30.75 -19.60 -17.74
N PRO A 90 30.65 -18.47 -18.46
CA PRO A 90 30.29 -17.21 -17.86
C PRO A 90 28.85 -17.28 -17.34
N ARG A 91 28.66 -16.92 -16.07
CA ARG A 91 27.37 -16.92 -15.38
C ARG A 91 27.23 -15.67 -14.53
N TRP A 92 26.02 -15.43 -14.06
CA TRP A 92 25.67 -14.36 -13.14
C TRP A 92 25.21 -14.95 -11.82
N TYR A 93 25.60 -14.34 -10.70
CA TYR A 93 25.10 -14.68 -9.38
C TYR A 93 24.64 -13.39 -8.69
N PHE A 94 23.65 -13.51 -7.81
CA PHE A 94 23.16 -12.41 -7.01
C PHE A 94 24.07 -12.21 -5.79
N ASN A 95 24.57 -10.99 -5.63
CA ASN A 95 25.28 -10.55 -4.44
C ASN A 95 24.30 -9.82 -3.53
N ALA A 96 23.86 -10.49 -2.46
CA ALA A 96 22.89 -9.94 -1.52
C ALA A 96 23.40 -8.71 -0.75
N GLU A 97 24.72 -8.59 -0.53
CA GLU A 97 25.33 -7.44 0.16
C GLU A 97 25.26 -6.18 -0.70
N LYS A 98 25.51 -6.32 -2.02
CA LYS A 98 25.45 -5.23 -2.99
C LYS A 98 24.06 -5.02 -3.58
N ASN A 99 23.15 -5.98 -3.36
CA ASN A 99 21.84 -6.04 -3.99
C ASN A 99 21.93 -5.97 -5.53
N SER A 100 22.94 -6.64 -6.11
CA SER A 100 23.28 -6.60 -7.54
C SER A 100 23.69 -7.97 -8.06
N CYS A 101 23.54 -8.20 -9.37
CA CYS A 101 24.05 -9.40 -10.03
C CYS A 101 25.46 -9.17 -10.58
N ASP A 102 26.41 -9.99 -10.14
CA ASP A 102 27.81 -9.94 -10.55
C ASP A 102 28.16 -11.16 -11.42
N ARG A 103 29.17 -11.04 -12.29
CA ARG A 103 29.64 -12.14 -13.15
C ARG A 103 30.60 -13.07 -12.40
N PHE A 104 30.53 -14.36 -12.72
CA PHE A 104 31.50 -15.37 -12.27
C PHE A 104 31.68 -16.48 -13.32
N ILE A 105 32.69 -17.32 -13.13
CA ILE A 105 32.93 -18.49 -13.99
C ILE A 105 32.45 -19.76 -13.29
N TYR A 106 31.55 -20.48 -13.96
CA TYR A 106 31.09 -21.81 -13.57
C TYR A 106 31.88 -22.89 -14.31
N GLY A 107 32.40 -23.85 -13.55
CA GLY A 107 33.22 -24.97 -14.00
C GLY A 107 32.46 -26.03 -14.81
N GLY A 108 31.13 -26.00 -14.81
CA GLY A 108 30.27 -26.92 -15.57
C GLY A 108 29.65 -28.05 -14.76
N CYS A 109 30.05 -28.27 -13.50
CA CYS A 109 29.42 -29.26 -12.63
C CYS A 109 29.43 -28.84 -11.16
N ARG A 110 28.46 -29.38 -10.38
CA ARG A 110 28.33 -29.21 -8.92
C ARG A 110 28.35 -27.75 -8.45
N GLY A 111 27.73 -26.86 -9.24
CA GLY A 111 27.40 -25.50 -8.79
C GLY A 111 26.18 -25.51 -7.87
N ASN A 112 25.82 -24.34 -7.35
CA ASN A 112 24.57 -24.11 -6.64
C ASN A 112 23.53 -23.40 -7.52
N LYS A 113 22.38 -23.04 -6.93
CA LYS A 113 21.25 -22.45 -7.67
C LYS A 113 21.37 -20.94 -7.91
N ASN A 114 22.27 -20.25 -7.20
CA ASN A 114 22.63 -18.86 -7.48
C ASN A 114 23.58 -18.76 -8.69
N SER A 115 23.08 -19.18 -9.86
CA SER A 115 23.82 -19.26 -11.12
C SER A 115 22.89 -19.12 -12.32
N TYR A 116 22.89 -17.93 -12.92
CA TYR A 116 22.01 -17.53 -14.00
C TYR A 116 22.79 -17.30 -15.30
N LEU A 117 22.13 -17.46 -16.45
CA LEU A 117 22.76 -17.25 -17.76
C LEU A 117 22.87 -15.77 -18.13
N SER A 118 21.96 -14.93 -17.62
CA SER A 118 21.92 -13.50 -17.91
C SER A 118 21.74 -12.67 -16.64
N GLN A 119 22.13 -11.40 -16.72
CA GLN A 119 21.98 -10.45 -15.62
C GLN A 119 20.50 -10.20 -15.32
N GLU A 120 19.67 -10.12 -16.36
CA GLU A 120 18.24 -9.84 -16.28
C GLU A 120 17.52 -10.96 -15.54
N MET A 121 17.82 -12.23 -15.86
CA MET A 121 17.24 -13.37 -15.15
C MET A 121 17.63 -13.38 -13.68
N CYS A 122 18.90 -13.10 -13.37
CA CYS A 122 19.38 -12.99 -12.00
C CYS A 122 18.64 -11.89 -11.22
N MET A 123 18.53 -10.70 -11.82
CA MET A 123 17.83 -9.57 -11.19
C MET A 123 16.33 -9.87 -11.05
N GLN A 124 15.67 -10.39 -12.08
CA GLN A 124 14.24 -10.72 -12.02
C GLN A 124 13.92 -11.72 -10.90
N HIS A 125 14.83 -12.66 -10.64
CA HIS A 125 14.62 -13.73 -9.67
C HIS A 125 14.93 -13.29 -8.23
N CYS A 126 15.93 -12.43 -8.05
CA CYS A 126 16.48 -12.10 -6.73
C CYS A 126 16.27 -10.65 -6.29
N SER A 127 16.03 -9.73 -7.22
CA SER A 127 15.69 -8.34 -6.88
C SER A 127 14.27 -8.25 -6.34
N GLY A 128 14.05 -7.38 -5.34
CA GLY A 128 12.71 -7.11 -4.80
C GLY A 128 12.29 -7.97 -3.61
N LYS A 129 13.07 -8.96 -3.16
CA LYS A 129 12.77 -9.72 -1.91
C LYS A 129 13.15 -8.99 -0.62
N GLN A 130 13.78 -7.81 -0.72
CA GLN A 130 13.85 -6.83 0.36
C GLN A 130 12.49 -6.14 0.63
N MET A 131 11.44 -6.46 -0.14
CA MET A 131 10.16 -5.75 -0.12
C MET A 131 9.05 -6.44 0.69
N TYR A 132 9.44 -7.34 1.59
CA TYR A 132 8.86 -7.32 2.93
C TYR A 132 10.09 -7.23 3.82
N PRO A 133 10.37 -6.08 4.46
CA PRO A 133 11.40 -6.08 5.49
C PRO A 133 10.99 -7.21 6.44
N ALA A 134 11.87 -8.20 6.60
CA ALA A 134 11.74 -9.24 7.61
C ALA A 134 11.16 -8.56 8.83
N LEU A 135 9.92 -8.94 9.21
CA LEU A 135 9.08 -8.19 10.14
C LEU A 135 9.91 -7.91 11.38
N SER A 136 10.52 -6.72 11.41
CA SER A 136 11.55 -6.46 12.41
C SER A 136 10.84 -6.51 13.75
N PRO A 137 11.49 -6.98 14.83
CA PRO A 137 10.90 -6.89 16.16
C PRO A 137 10.39 -5.45 16.49
N GLY A 138 10.93 -4.43 15.80
CA GLY A 138 10.49 -3.04 15.86
C GLY A 138 9.13 -2.74 15.21
N THR A 139 8.65 -3.50 14.22
CA THR A 139 7.37 -3.23 13.55
C THR A 139 6.19 -3.39 14.50
N LYS A 140 6.23 -4.37 15.40
CA LYS A 140 5.22 -4.51 16.46
C LYS A 140 5.23 -3.31 17.40
N ALA A 141 6.42 -2.79 17.73
CA ALA A 141 6.57 -1.59 18.54
C ALA A 141 6.01 -0.34 17.85
N VAL A 142 6.27 -0.17 16.55
CA VAL A 142 5.75 0.97 15.77
C VAL A 142 4.22 0.91 15.65
N VAL A 143 3.65 -0.28 15.42
CA VAL A 143 2.19 -0.45 15.38
C VAL A 143 1.56 -0.15 16.74
N LEU A 144 2.15 -0.62 17.84
CA LEU A 144 1.66 -0.33 19.19
C LEU A 144 1.76 1.16 19.50
N VAL A 145 2.91 1.80 19.25
CA VAL A 145 3.09 3.24 19.45
C VAL A 145 2.09 4.02 18.60
N GLY A 146 1.89 3.63 17.33
CA GLY A 146 0.90 4.22 16.45
C GLY A 146 -0.53 4.11 17.01
N LEU A 147 -0.94 2.93 17.49
CA LEU A 147 -2.25 2.74 18.11
C LEU A 147 -2.42 3.57 19.38
N PHE A 148 -1.41 3.63 20.26
CA PHE A 148 -1.45 4.46 21.45
C PHE A 148 -1.59 5.95 21.11
N VAL A 149 -0.83 6.45 20.14
CA VAL A 149 -0.91 7.85 19.68
C VAL A 149 -2.29 8.13 19.07
N MET A 150 -2.82 7.22 18.24
CA MET A 150 -4.16 7.36 17.64
C MET A 150 -5.26 7.42 18.70
N VAL A 151 -5.21 6.56 19.72
CA VAL A 151 -6.19 6.57 20.82
C VAL A 151 -6.09 7.86 21.63
N LEU A 152 -4.88 8.33 21.93
CA LEU A 152 -4.69 9.61 22.64
C LEU A 152 -5.27 10.79 21.88
N ILE A 153 -5.07 10.87 20.56
CA ILE A 153 -5.63 11.93 19.73
C ILE A 153 -7.17 11.89 19.75
N LEU A 154 -7.77 10.71 19.66
CA LEU A 154 -9.23 10.55 19.72
C LEU A 154 -9.80 10.94 21.09
N LEU A 155 -9.14 10.57 22.18
CA LEU A 155 -9.55 10.93 23.54
C LEU A 155 -9.44 12.44 23.78
N LEU A 156 -8.33 13.06 23.37
CA LEU A 156 -8.14 14.51 23.46
C LEU A 156 -9.19 15.24 22.60
N GLY A 157 -9.44 14.78 21.38
CA GLY A 157 -10.46 15.34 20.49
C GLY A 157 -11.86 15.24 21.09
N ALA A 158 -12.25 14.07 21.62
CA ALA A 158 -13.55 13.87 22.26
C ALA A 158 -13.71 14.74 23.53
N SER A 159 -12.67 14.86 24.35
CA SER A 159 -12.63 15.74 25.53
C SER A 159 -12.83 17.20 25.14
N VAL A 160 -12.10 17.71 24.14
CA VAL A 160 -12.22 19.09 23.67
C VAL A 160 -13.63 19.36 23.13
N VAL A 161 -14.20 18.45 22.32
CA VAL A 161 -15.57 18.57 21.82
C VAL A 161 -16.59 18.56 22.97
N PHE A 162 -16.39 17.72 23.98
CA PHE A 162 -17.23 17.69 25.17
C PHE A 162 -17.15 19.00 25.96
N LEU A 163 -15.94 19.54 26.17
CA LEU A 163 -15.73 20.83 26.84
C LEU A 163 -16.38 21.98 26.07
N ILE A 164 -16.25 22.01 24.74
CA ILE A 164 -16.94 23.02 23.91
C ILE A 164 -18.45 22.90 24.07
N ARG A 165 -19.01 21.68 23.98
CA ARG A 165 -20.46 21.46 24.19
C ARG A 165 -20.91 21.84 25.60
N MET A 166 -20.10 21.56 26.61
CA MET A 166 -20.40 21.90 28.01
C MET A 166 -20.28 23.40 28.28
N ALA A 167 -19.27 24.06 27.72
CA ALA A 167 -19.11 25.52 27.77
C ALA A 167 -20.26 26.22 27.03
N TRP A 168 -20.64 25.70 25.86
CA TRP A 168 -21.80 26.18 25.10
C TRP A 168 -23.09 26.00 25.91
N ARG A 169 -23.35 24.81 26.47
CA ARG A 169 -24.50 24.57 27.37
C ARG A 169 -24.48 25.46 28.61
N LYS A 170 -23.30 25.73 29.18
CA LYS A 170 -23.15 26.63 30.34
C LYS A 170 -23.47 28.07 29.95
N GLN A 171 -23.04 28.52 28.78
CA GLN A 171 -23.35 29.84 28.23
C GLN A 171 -24.84 30.01 27.97
N GLU A 172 -25.54 28.98 27.46
CA GLU A 172 -27.00 29.02 27.31
C GLU A 172 -27.74 29.16 28.64
N ARG A 173 -27.27 28.48 29.71
CA ARG A 173 -27.85 28.65 31.04
C ARG A 173 -27.59 30.05 31.61
N ALA A 174 -26.38 30.59 31.44
CA ALA A 174 -26.05 31.95 31.89
C ALA A 174 -26.84 33.03 31.11
N LEU A 175 -27.01 32.85 29.80
CA LEU A 175 -27.81 33.76 28.97
C LEU A 175 -29.29 33.73 29.37
N ARG A 176 -29.85 32.55 29.66
CA ARG A 176 -31.24 32.41 30.16
C ARG A 176 -31.44 33.07 31.53
N THR A 177 -30.49 32.94 32.46
CA THR A 177 -30.59 33.61 33.77
C THR A 177 -30.49 35.13 33.65
N VAL A 178 -29.73 35.65 32.67
CA VAL A 178 -29.62 37.08 32.41
C VAL A 178 -30.90 37.63 31.77
N TRP A 179 -31.46 36.94 30.77
CA TRP A 179 -32.73 37.33 30.15
C TRP A 179 -33.89 37.30 31.14
N THR A 180 -34.04 36.22 31.92
CA THR A 180 -35.09 36.13 32.95
C THR A 180 -35.00 37.26 33.97
N SER A 181 -33.79 37.61 34.46
CA SER A 181 -33.62 38.75 35.36
C SER A 181 -33.88 40.12 34.70
N ALA A 182 -33.71 40.25 33.39
CA ALA A 182 -33.98 41.49 32.65
C ALA A 182 -35.47 41.66 32.37
N ASP A 183 -36.16 40.58 31.98
CA ASP A 183 -37.60 40.55 31.74
C ASP A 183 -38.40 40.89 33.01
N ASP A 184 -38.00 40.34 34.17
CA ASP A 184 -38.67 40.61 35.46
C ASP A 184 -38.61 42.09 35.86
N LYS A 185 -37.52 42.79 35.53
CA LYS A 185 -37.38 44.24 35.80
C LYS A 185 -38.22 45.08 34.87
N GLU A 186 -38.36 44.69 33.61
CA GLU A 186 -39.12 45.46 32.63
C GLU A 186 -40.63 45.41 32.89
N HIS A 187 -41.14 44.28 33.39
CA HIS A 187 -42.54 44.11 33.80
C HIS A 187 -42.92 44.99 35.01
N LEU A 188 -42.03 45.10 36.00
CA LEU A 188 -42.26 45.97 37.15
C LEU A 188 -42.29 47.45 36.75
N VAL A 189 -41.38 47.86 35.86
CA VAL A 189 -41.30 49.24 35.40
C VAL A 189 -42.57 49.64 34.63
N LYS A 190 -43.10 48.78 33.75
CA LYS A 190 -44.32 49.07 32.96
C LYS A 190 -45.58 49.25 33.82
N ASN A 191 -45.73 48.54 34.94
CA ASN A 191 -46.89 48.70 35.83
C ASN A 191 -46.87 50.02 36.63
N THR A 192 -45.68 50.58 36.89
CA THR A 192 -45.54 51.86 37.62
C THR A 192 -45.97 53.09 36.81
N TYR A 193 -46.03 53.01 35.48
CA TYR A 193 -46.42 54.14 34.62
C TYR A 193 -47.91 54.16 34.25
N VAL A 194 -48.73 53.28 34.85
CA VAL A 194 -50.17 53.12 34.55
C VAL A 194 -51.06 53.54 35.75
N LEU A 195 -50.48 54.22 36.74
CA LEU A 195 -51.18 54.87 37.86
C LEU A 195 -51.00 56.39 37.77
#